data_AF-B7QHI4-F1
#
_entry.id   AF-B7QHI4-F1
#
_cell.length_a   1.000
_cell.length_b   1.000
_cell.length_c   1.000
_cell.angle_alpha   90.00
_cell.angle_beta   90.00
_cell.angle_gamma   90.00
#
_symmetry.space_group_name_H-M   'P 1'
#
loop_
_entity.id
_entity.type
_entity.pdbx_description
1 polymer ?
#
loop_
_entity_poly.entity_id
_entity_poly.type
_entity_poly.pdbx_seq_one_letter_code
_entity_poly.pdbx_strand_id
1 'polypeptide(L)'
;MLPRHFIVSDVTSGLRVFPRAEPPKNAFAKFQQMDSSANRGRPAAAPNFRGGSGGVARSASDIKEMLLSWCKNKTRGYANVDVQNFSTSWNDGMAFCALIHHFYPEAFDFDQLDPKNRRHNFDLAFRTAE
;
A
#
# COMPACT_ATOMS: atom_id res chain seq x y z
N MET A 1 58.87 -22.58 -10.96
CA MET A 1 59.85 -21.85 -10.13
C MET A 1 60.35 -20.66 -10.94
N LEU A 2 59.94 -19.43 -10.59
CA LEU A 2 60.69 -18.19 -10.91
C LEU A 2 61.68 -17.94 -9.74
N PRO A 3 62.58 -16.93 -9.70
CA PRO A 3 62.86 -15.77 -10.58
C PRO A 3 64.40 -15.58 -10.79
N ARG A 4 64.99 -14.56 -11.44
CA ARG A 4 65.07 -13.12 -11.10
C ARG A 4 65.91 -12.43 -12.18
N HIS A 5 65.52 -11.24 -12.65
CA HIS A 5 66.39 -10.07 -12.62
C HIS A 5 65.57 -8.79 -12.82
N PHE A 6 65.98 -7.80 -12.04
CA PHE A 6 65.39 -6.50 -11.75
C PHE A 6 65.82 -5.50 -12.83
N ILE A 7 64.93 -4.64 -13.34
CA ILE A 7 65.29 -3.25 -13.70
C ILE A 7 64.12 -2.33 -13.30
N VAL A 8 64.51 -1.27 -12.61
CA VAL A 8 63.73 -0.15 -12.08
C VAL A 8 63.88 1.03 -13.02
N SER A 9 62.78 1.72 -13.32
CA SER A 9 62.66 3.12 -13.81
C SER A 9 61.29 3.18 -14.51
N ASP A 10 60.35 4.09 -14.27
CA ASP A 10 60.46 5.47 -13.85
C ASP A 10 59.07 5.92 -13.36
N VAL A 11 59.03 6.64 -12.25
CA VAL A 11 57.87 7.42 -11.81
C VAL A 11 57.93 8.73 -12.57
N THR A 12 56.91 9.07 -13.37
CA THR A 12 56.48 10.47 -13.62
C THR A 12 55.16 10.53 -14.41
N SER A 13 54.23 11.31 -13.87
CA SER A 13 53.08 11.99 -14.53
C SER A 13 51.82 11.20 -14.90
N GLY A 14 50.76 11.42 -14.10
CA GLY A 14 49.40 11.09 -14.51
C GLY A 14 48.33 11.24 -13.43
N LEU A 15 48.34 12.30 -12.62
CA LEU A 15 47.24 12.57 -11.68
C LEU A 15 45.99 13.00 -12.48
N ARG A 16 45.12 12.04 -12.83
CA ARG A 16 43.79 12.35 -13.36
C ARG A 16 42.91 12.82 -12.21
N VAL A 17 42.71 14.13 -12.13
CA VAL A 17 41.65 14.74 -11.33
C VAL A 17 40.32 14.39 -12.00
N PHE A 18 39.48 13.61 -11.30
CA PHE A 18 38.09 13.39 -11.72
C PHE A 18 37.25 14.60 -11.29
N PRO A 19 36.46 15.24 -12.18
CA PRO A 19 35.57 16.32 -11.77
C PRO A 19 34.40 15.74 -10.95
N ARG A 20 34.13 16.35 -9.79
CA ARG A 20 32.99 16.07 -8.92
C ARG A 20 31.69 16.42 -9.65
N ALA A 21 30.82 15.43 -9.88
CA ALA A 21 29.48 15.65 -10.41
C ALA A 21 28.58 16.26 -9.32
N GLU A 22 28.07 17.47 -9.57
CA GLU A 22 27.06 18.09 -8.72
C GLU A 22 25.69 17.43 -8.97
N PRO A 23 24.90 17.11 -7.92
CA PRO A 23 23.57 16.55 -8.08
C PRO A 23 22.62 17.59 -8.70
N PRO A 24 21.74 17.20 -9.65
CA PRO A 24 20.83 18.13 -10.30
C PRO A 24 19.82 18.70 -9.31
N LYS A 25 19.86 20.02 -9.10
CA LYS A 25 18.97 20.80 -8.20
C LYS A 25 17.49 20.81 -8.65
N ASN A 26 17.16 20.15 -9.75
CA ASN A 26 15.86 20.24 -10.42
C ASN A 26 14.95 19.01 -10.25
N ALA A 27 15.40 17.98 -9.53
CA ALA A 27 14.56 16.80 -9.27
C ALA A 27 13.44 17.08 -8.25
N PHE A 28 13.73 17.88 -7.22
CA PHE A 28 12.76 18.18 -6.15
C PHE A 28 11.70 19.20 -6.58
N ALA A 29 12.07 20.19 -7.38
CA ALA A 29 11.14 21.20 -7.89
C ALA A 29 10.05 20.62 -8.81
N LYS A 30 10.36 19.53 -9.53
CA LYS A 30 9.41 18.86 -10.43
C LYS A 30 8.33 18.08 -9.68
N PHE A 31 8.62 17.65 -8.45
CA PHE A 31 7.64 16.96 -7.61
C PHE A 31 6.59 17.95 -7.08
N GLN A 32 7.01 19.09 -6.51
CA GLN A 32 6.12 20.14 -5.95
C GLN A 32 5.14 20.76 -6.96
N GLN A 33 5.48 20.72 -8.24
CA GLN A 33 4.65 21.29 -9.28
C GLN A 33 3.40 20.43 -9.57
N MET A 34 3.39 19.16 -9.14
CA MET A 34 2.26 18.25 -9.36
C MET A 34 1.19 18.37 -8.27
N ASP A 35 1.58 18.72 -7.05
CA ASP A 35 0.70 19.01 -5.91
C ASP A 35 -0.01 20.38 -6.01
N SER A 36 0.59 21.34 -6.74
CA SER A 36 0.03 22.70 -6.90
C SER A 36 -1.14 22.80 -7.89
N SER A 37 -1.41 21.75 -8.68
CA SER A 37 -2.49 21.71 -9.69
C SER A 37 -3.77 20.98 -9.24
N ALA A 38 -3.83 20.47 -8.01
CA ALA A 38 -4.96 19.69 -7.52
C ALA A 38 -6.18 20.51 -7.04
N ASN A 39 -6.20 21.83 -7.22
CA ASN A 39 -7.29 22.69 -6.71
C ASN A 39 -7.84 23.71 -7.72
N ARG A 40 -8.28 23.25 -8.91
CA ARG A 40 -9.19 24.03 -9.76
C ARG A 40 -10.28 23.16 -10.37
N GLY A 41 -11.50 23.34 -9.84
CA GLY A 41 -12.74 23.04 -10.56
C GLY A 41 -13.49 21.79 -10.11
N ARG A 42 -14.30 21.91 -9.04
CA ARG A 42 -15.39 20.97 -8.75
C ARG A 42 -16.67 21.49 -9.40
N PRO A 43 -17.19 20.90 -10.50
CA PRO A 43 -18.61 21.02 -10.79
C PRO A 43 -19.38 20.03 -9.89
N ALA A 44 -20.44 20.54 -9.28
CA ALA A 44 -21.38 19.75 -8.51
C ALA A 44 -22.26 18.91 -9.44
N ALA A 45 -22.04 17.60 -9.49
CA ALA A 45 -23.03 16.63 -9.91
C ALA A 45 -22.70 15.29 -9.25
N ALA A 46 -23.58 14.84 -8.34
CA ALA A 46 -23.46 13.54 -7.70
C ALA A 46 -23.63 12.42 -8.74
N PRO A 47 -22.77 11.39 -8.78
CA PRO A 47 -23.00 10.26 -9.66
C PRO A 47 -24.07 9.37 -9.05
N ASN A 48 -25.20 9.29 -9.75
CA ASN A 48 -26.27 8.34 -9.47
C ASN A 48 -25.78 6.94 -9.86
N PHE A 49 -25.61 6.05 -8.89
CA PHE A 49 -25.20 4.67 -9.15
C PHE A 49 -26.34 3.93 -9.86
N ARG A 50 -26.23 3.81 -11.19
CA ARG A 50 -27.02 2.86 -11.97
C ARG A 50 -26.08 1.87 -12.63
N GLY A 51 -26.14 0.63 -12.14
CA GLY A 51 -25.37 -0.50 -12.66
C GLY A 51 -25.59 -0.68 -14.15
N GLY A 52 -24.50 -0.79 -14.89
CA GLY A 52 -24.47 -1.05 -16.32
C GLY A 52 -23.07 -1.49 -16.73
N SER A 53 -22.97 -2.75 -17.12
CA SER A 53 -21.79 -3.37 -17.72
C SER A 53 -21.38 -2.61 -18.97
N GLY A 54 -20.24 -1.90 -18.90
CA GLY A 54 -19.59 -1.27 -20.04
C GLY A 54 -18.10 -1.20 -19.73
N GLY A 55 -17.30 -1.86 -20.57
CA GLY A 55 -15.85 -1.97 -20.41
C GLY A 55 -15.17 -0.61 -20.43
N VAL A 56 -15.04 -0.01 -19.26
CA VAL A 56 -14.06 1.03 -18.97
C VAL A 56 -12.89 0.28 -18.33
N ALA A 57 -11.68 0.47 -18.84
CA ALA A 57 -10.48 0.00 -18.16
C ALA A 57 -10.50 0.59 -16.74
N ARG A 58 -10.92 -0.22 -15.76
CA ARG A 58 -11.07 0.25 -14.38
C ARG A 58 -9.67 0.58 -13.90
N SER A 59 -9.45 1.83 -13.51
CA SER A 59 -8.18 2.19 -12.92
C SER A 59 -7.99 1.37 -11.64
N ALA A 60 -6.74 1.17 -11.22
CA ALA A 60 -6.47 0.50 -9.95
C ALA A 60 -7.19 1.18 -8.77
N SER A 61 -7.37 2.50 -8.84
CA SER A 61 -8.17 3.29 -7.90
C SER A 61 -9.64 2.88 -7.91
N ASP A 62 -10.26 2.73 -9.08
CA ASP A 62 -11.67 2.32 -9.18
C ASP A 62 -11.90 0.90 -8.62
N ILE A 63 -10.96 -0.01 -8.89
CA ILE A 63 -11.00 -1.38 -8.36
C ILE A 63 -10.86 -1.38 -6.84
N LYS A 64 -9.94 -0.56 -6.32
CA LYS A 64 -9.71 -0.40 -4.88
C LYS A 64 -10.97 0.13 -4.18
N GLU A 65 -11.61 1.15 -4.72
CA GLU A 65 -12.87 1.69 -4.16
C GLU A 65 -14.00 0.67 -4.21
N MET A 66 -14.11 -0.09 -5.30
CA MET A 66 -15.12 -1.13 -5.41
C MET A 66 -14.89 -2.26 -4.38
N LEU A 67 -13.65 -2.69 -4.18
CA LEU A 67 -13.31 -3.68 -3.16
C LEU A 67 -13.58 -3.15 -1.74
N LEU A 68 -13.21 -1.90 -1.48
CA LEU A 68 -13.43 -1.28 -0.17
C LEU A 68 -14.94 -1.18 0.14
N SER A 69 -15.73 -0.80 -0.86
CA SER A 69 -17.20 -0.77 -0.76
C SER A 69 -17.78 -2.15 -0.49
N TRP A 70 -17.25 -3.19 -1.14
CA TRP A 70 -17.64 -4.57 -0.87
C TRP A 70 -17.34 -4.97 0.58
N CYS A 71 -16.12 -4.69 1.09
CA CYS A 71 -15.76 -4.98 2.48
C CYS A 71 -16.71 -4.27 3.45
N LYS A 72 -16.95 -2.97 3.27
CA LYS A 72 -17.89 -2.18 4.07
C LYS A 72 -19.28 -2.79 4.11
N ASN A 73 -19.80 -3.21 2.96
CA ASN A 73 -21.13 -3.80 2.88
C ASN A 73 -21.20 -5.16 3.59
N LYS A 74 -20.12 -5.94 3.53
CA LYS A 74 -20.06 -7.28 4.16
C LYS A 74 -19.89 -7.23 5.66
N THR A 75 -19.16 -6.24 6.18
CA THR A 75 -18.96 -6.05 7.62
C THR A 75 -19.98 -5.08 8.24
N ARG A 76 -21.06 -4.75 7.54
CA ARG A 76 -22.07 -3.81 8.06
C ARG A 76 -22.79 -4.42 9.26
N GLY A 77 -22.77 -3.70 10.38
CA GLY A 77 -23.46 -4.10 11.62
C GLY A 77 -22.58 -4.83 12.64
N TYR A 78 -21.33 -5.13 12.30
CA TYR A 78 -20.37 -5.68 13.27
C TYR A 78 -19.87 -4.60 14.22
N ALA A 79 -19.90 -4.88 15.52
CA ALA A 79 -19.38 -3.98 16.53
C ALA A 79 -17.87 -3.80 16.38
N ASN A 80 -17.39 -2.58 16.62
CA ASN A 80 -15.96 -2.23 16.57
C ASN A 80 -15.28 -2.45 15.20
N VAL A 81 -16.06 -2.55 14.11
CA VAL A 81 -15.53 -2.70 12.75
C VAL A 81 -15.99 -1.53 11.88
N ASP A 82 -15.05 -0.69 11.48
CA ASP A 82 -15.26 0.35 10.47
C ASP A 82 -14.15 0.34 9.42
N VAL A 83 -14.44 -0.27 8.26
CA VAL A 83 -13.46 -0.48 7.20
C VAL A 83 -13.41 0.74 6.29
N GLN A 84 -12.48 1.66 6.54
CA GLN A 84 -12.32 2.91 5.77
C GLN A 84 -11.15 2.89 4.80
N ASN A 85 -10.22 1.96 4.98
CA ASN A 85 -9.03 1.83 4.14
C ASN A 85 -8.53 0.38 4.17
N PHE A 86 -7.42 0.09 3.47
CA PHE A 86 -6.73 -1.22 3.48
C PHE A 86 -5.48 -1.23 4.37
N SER A 87 -5.42 -0.35 5.37
CA SER A 87 -4.28 -0.25 6.29
C SER A 87 -4.74 -0.30 7.74
N THR A 88 -5.02 0.84 8.35
CA THR A 88 -5.32 0.95 9.77
C THR A 88 -6.63 0.28 10.16
N SER A 89 -7.62 0.23 9.27
CA SER A 89 -8.89 -0.48 9.53
C SER A 89 -8.75 -2.00 9.68
N TRP A 90 -7.58 -2.56 9.38
CA TRP A 90 -7.32 -4.00 9.41
C TRP A 90 -6.25 -4.38 10.44
N ASN A 91 -5.66 -3.39 11.13
CA ASN A 91 -4.46 -3.60 11.94
C ASN A 91 -4.74 -4.31 13.28
N ASP A 92 -6.00 -4.47 13.64
CA ASP A 92 -6.48 -5.09 14.88
C ASP A 92 -7.09 -6.49 14.66
N GLY A 93 -7.16 -6.92 13.40
CA GLY A 93 -7.73 -8.21 13.00
C GLY A 93 -9.26 -8.26 12.99
N MET A 94 -9.97 -7.26 13.51
CA MET A 94 -11.42 -7.31 13.66
C MET A 94 -12.14 -7.34 12.30
N ALA A 95 -11.64 -6.59 11.32
CA ALA A 95 -12.18 -6.61 9.96
C ALA A 95 -12.06 -7.99 9.28
N PHE A 96 -10.98 -8.73 9.55
CA PHE A 96 -10.82 -10.11 9.05
C PHE A 96 -11.80 -11.05 9.73
N CYS A 97 -11.89 -11.01 11.06
CA CYS A 97 -12.85 -11.81 11.81
C CYS A 97 -14.29 -11.55 11.35
N ALA A 98 -14.67 -10.30 11.11
CA ALA A 98 -16.03 -9.95 10.68
C ALA A 98 -16.35 -10.49 9.29
N LEU A 99 -15.38 -10.44 8.35
CA LEU A 99 -15.58 -10.99 7.02
C LEU A 99 -15.76 -12.52 7.05
N ILE A 100 -14.95 -13.22 7.83
CA ILE A 100 -15.06 -14.67 7.97
C ILE A 100 -16.41 -15.04 8.60
N HIS A 101 -16.76 -14.38 9.70
CA HIS A 101 -18.03 -14.60 10.40
C HIS A 101 -19.25 -14.30 9.53
N HIS A 102 -19.15 -13.33 8.60
CA HIS A 102 -20.23 -13.05 7.65
C HIS A 102 -20.57 -14.24 6.75
N PHE A 103 -19.58 -15.04 6.35
CA PHE A 103 -19.79 -16.24 5.53
C PHE A 103 -19.99 -17.50 6.37
N TYR A 104 -19.38 -17.56 7.54
CA TYR A 104 -19.39 -18.70 8.47
C TYR A 104 -19.64 -18.22 9.90
N PRO A 105 -20.90 -17.87 10.26
CA PRO A 105 -21.21 -17.36 11.58
C PRO A 105 -20.96 -18.40 12.69
N GLU A 106 -20.99 -19.68 12.36
CA GLU A 106 -20.75 -20.78 13.32
C GLU A 106 -19.26 -21.05 13.59
N ALA A 107 -18.34 -20.31 12.94
CA ALA A 107 -16.91 -20.60 13.07
C ALA A 107 -16.33 -20.19 14.43
N PHE A 108 -16.84 -19.09 15.01
CA PHE A 108 -16.47 -18.57 16.32
C PHE A 108 -17.45 -17.49 16.77
N ASP A 109 -17.49 -17.21 18.06
CA ASP A 109 -18.33 -16.12 18.61
C ASP A 109 -17.64 -14.76 18.41
N PHE A 110 -18.15 -13.95 17.48
CA PHE A 110 -17.60 -12.63 17.19
C PHE A 110 -17.77 -11.65 18.36
N ASP A 111 -18.85 -11.75 19.14
CA ASP A 111 -19.18 -10.77 20.18
C ASP A 111 -18.23 -10.86 21.38
N GLN A 112 -17.47 -11.96 21.49
CA GLN A 112 -16.42 -12.14 22.50
C GLN A 112 -15.06 -11.53 22.10
N LEU A 113 -14.91 -11.06 20.86
CA LEU A 113 -13.64 -10.52 20.37
C LEU A 113 -13.42 -9.07 20.83
N ASP A 114 -12.18 -8.76 21.21
CA ASP A 114 -11.76 -7.41 21.60
C ASP A 114 -10.71 -6.89 20.59
N PRO A 115 -10.90 -5.69 20.01
CA PRO A 115 -9.90 -5.03 19.15
C PRO A 115 -8.50 -4.90 19.78
N LYS A 116 -8.39 -4.87 21.11
CA LYS A 116 -7.10 -4.80 21.81
C LYS A 116 -6.29 -6.07 21.66
N ASN A 117 -6.94 -7.22 21.47
CA ASN A 117 -6.32 -8.54 21.39
C ASN A 117 -5.89 -8.89 19.95
N ARG A 118 -5.17 -7.96 19.30
CA ARG A 118 -4.82 -8.03 17.88
C ARG A 118 -4.22 -9.36 17.45
N ARG A 119 -3.24 -9.87 18.20
CA ARG A 119 -2.57 -11.14 17.89
C ARG A 119 -3.54 -12.32 17.88
N HIS A 120 -4.43 -12.38 18.87
CA HIS A 120 -5.46 -13.40 18.94
C HIS A 120 -6.42 -13.30 17.75
N ASN A 121 -6.89 -12.09 17.41
CA ASN A 121 -7.81 -11.88 16.29
C ASN A 121 -7.20 -12.33 14.96
N PHE A 122 -5.93 -12.00 14.71
CA PHE A 122 -5.23 -12.48 13.51
C PHE A 122 -5.06 -14.00 13.50
N ASP A 123 -4.58 -14.58 14.60
CA ASP A 123 -4.37 -16.02 14.69
C ASP A 123 -5.68 -16.78 14.49
N LEU A 124 -6.78 -16.31 15.07
CA LEU A 124 -8.12 -16.87 14.89
C LEU A 124 -8.56 -16.76 13.42
N ALA A 125 -8.52 -15.55 12.85
CA ALA A 125 -8.94 -15.32 11.48
C ALA A 125 -8.18 -16.21 10.48
N PHE A 126 -6.86 -16.30 10.59
CA PHE A 126 -6.07 -17.11 9.67
C PHE A 126 -6.30 -18.61 9.86
N ARG A 127 -6.43 -19.11 11.09
CA ARG A 127 -6.73 -20.53 11.35
C ARG A 127 -8.10 -20.94 10.85
N THR A 128 -9.09 -20.06 10.92
CA THR A 128 -10.43 -20.34 10.42
C THR A 128 -10.50 -20.27 8.89
N ALA A 129 -9.62 -19.50 8.25
CA ALA A 129 -9.60 -19.31 6.80
C ALA A 129 -8.72 -20.33 6.04
N GLU A 130 -7.90 -21.12 6.74
CA GLU A 130 -7.10 -22.24 6.18
C GLU A 130 -7.96 -23.49 5.99
#